data_AF-A0A7J5QI95-F1
#
_entry.id   AF-A0A7J5QI95-F1
#
_cell.length_a   1.000
_cell.length_b   1.000
_cell.length_c   1.000
_cell.angle_alpha   90.00
_cell.angle_beta   90.00
_cell.angle_gamma   90.00
#
_symmetry.space_group_name_H-M   'P 1'
#
loop_
_entity.id
_entity.type
_entity.pdbx_description
1 polymer ?
#
loop_
_entity_poly.entity_id
_entity_poly.type
_entity_poly.pdbx_seq_one_letter_code
_entity_poly.pdbx_strand_id
1 'polypeptide(L)' 'TLASSRWKSLEQIEEAGRYATAPYPDVTYWEQNWRKGGLSERRIAIIKEYNFYNQQYCGCEFSMRKEEKGG' A
#
# COMPACT_ATOMS: atom_id res chain seq x y z
N THR A 1 3.82 -3.19 4.98
CA THR A 1 4.13 -1.85 4.45
C THR A 1 3.29 -0.84 5.18
N LEU A 2 3.85 0.27 5.66
CA LEU A 2 3.04 1.39 6.16
C LEU A 2 2.60 2.22 4.94
N ALA A 3 1.31 2.54 4.79
CA ALA A 3 0.82 3.37 3.68
C ALA A 3 1.44 4.77 3.67
N SER A 4 1.85 5.27 4.82
CA SER A 4 2.50 6.58 4.96
C SER A 4 3.59 6.51 6.04
N SER A 5 4.62 7.33 5.87
CA SER A 5 5.68 7.48 6.89
C SER A 5 5.07 7.97 8.21
N ARG A 6 5.52 7.39 9.33
CA ARG A 6 5.11 7.76 10.69
C ARG A 6 5.18 9.27 10.95
N TRP A 7 6.16 9.94 10.35
CA TRP A 7 6.48 11.34 10.60
C TRP A 7 5.68 12.35 9.77
N LYS A 8 4.94 11.90 8.74
CA LYS A 8 4.12 12.80 7.94
C LYS A 8 2.84 13.18 8.69
N SER A 9 2.34 14.40 8.51
CA SER A 9 0.99 14.76 8.98
C SER A 9 -0.07 13.99 8.18
N LEU A 10 -1.05 13.40 8.87
CA LEU A 10 -2.16 12.71 8.20
C LEU A 10 -3.09 13.70 7.51
N GLU A 11 -3.38 14.83 8.16
CA GLU A 11 -4.22 15.90 7.62
C GLU A 11 -3.69 16.42 6.28
N GLN A 12 -2.38 16.67 6.20
CA GLN A 12 -1.74 17.11 4.94
C GLN A 12 -1.81 16.04 3.84
N ILE A 13 -1.72 14.77 4.20
CA ILE A 13 -1.85 13.66 3.23
C ILE A 13 -3.28 13.61 2.69
N GLU A 14 -4.28 13.74 3.57
CA GLU A 14 -5.69 13.71 3.21
C GLU A 14 -6.09 14.93 2.37
N GLU A 15 -5.61 16.12 2.73
CA GLU A 15 -5.80 17.34 1.96
C GLU A 15 -5.23 17.20 0.54
N ALA A 16 -3.97 16.72 0.43
CA ALA A 16 -3.35 16.48 -0.87
C ALA A 16 -4.11 15.42 -1.69
N GLY A 17 -4.62 14.37 -1.03
CA GLY A 17 -5.44 13.33 -1.66
C GLY A 17 -6.73 13.90 -2.25
N ARG A 18 -7.50 14.63 -1.45
CA ARG A 18 -8.74 15.29 -1.89
C ARG A 18 -8.50 16.29 -3.01
N TYR A 19 -7.44 17.10 -2.91
CA TYR A 19 -7.06 18.04 -3.96
C TYR A 19 -6.75 17.32 -5.28
N ALA A 20 -5.98 16.22 -5.23
CA ALA A 20 -5.60 15.46 -6.42
C ALA A 20 -6.79 14.76 -7.10
N THR A 21 -7.78 14.31 -6.34
CA THR A 21 -8.97 13.63 -6.89
C THR A 21 -10.10 14.57 -7.29
N ALA A 22 -10.12 15.82 -6.80
CA ALA A 22 -11.19 16.79 -7.11
C ALA A 22 -11.53 16.96 -8.61
N PRO A 23 -10.57 16.91 -9.55
CA PRO A 23 -10.86 17.00 -10.99
C PRO A 23 -11.49 15.72 -11.59
N TYR A 24 -11.49 14.60 -10.88
CA TYR A 24 -11.83 13.27 -11.40
C TYR A 24 -13.02 12.68 -10.61
N PRO A 25 -14.27 12.88 -11.06
CA PRO A 25 -15.46 12.50 -10.30
C PRO A 25 -15.64 10.98 -10.13
N ASP A 26 -14.98 10.18 -10.97
CA ASP A 26 -14.95 8.72 -10.93
C ASP A 26 -13.83 8.15 -10.06
N VAL A 27 -12.96 9.00 -9.51
CA VAL A 27 -11.84 8.60 -8.67
C VAL A 27 -12.13 8.92 -7.21
N THR A 28 -12.26 7.88 -6.40
CA THR A 28 -12.47 8.01 -4.96
C THR A 28 -11.14 7.94 -4.21
N TYR A 29 -10.78 9.01 -3.50
CA TYR A 29 -9.72 8.97 -2.50
C TYR A 29 -10.21 8.27 -1.23
N TRP A 30 -9.46 7.27 -0.75
CA TRP A 30 -9.83 6.53 0.46
C TRP A 30 -9.09 7.06 1.69
N GLU A 31 -9.73 8.00 2.40
CA GLU A 31 -9.20 8.69 3.59
C GLU A 31 -9.19 7.83 4.87
N GLN A 32 -8.81 6.56 4.77
CA GLN A 32 -8.66 5.68 5.93
C GLN A 32 -7.27 5.82 6.57
N ASN A 33 -7.23 5.82 7.91
CA ASN A 33 -5.96 5.82 8.64
C ASN A 33 -5.27 4.43 8.59
N TRP A 34 -4.54 4.21 7.52
CA TRP A 34 -3.80 2.98 7.26
C TRP A 34 -2.56 2.76 8.13
N ARG A 35 -2.27 3.67 9.08
CA ARG A 35 -1.23 3.41 10.11
C ARG A 35 -1.75 2.46 11.18
N LYS A 36 -3.07 2.35 11.35
CA LYS A 36 -3.72 1.52 12.36
C LYS A 36 -4.60 0.49 11.69
N GLY A 37 -4.09 -0.75 11.62
CA GLY A 37 -4.84 -1.95 11.23
C GLY A 37 -5.23 -2.01 9.75
N GLY A 38 -5.24 -3.21 9.18
CA GLY A 38 -6.03 -3.53 7.99
C GLY A 38 -5.41 -3.30 6.62
N LEU A 39 -4.36 -2.47 6.48
CA LEU A 39 -3.77 -2.22 5.15
C LEU A 39 -3.18 -3.50 4.55
N SER A 40 -2.44 -4.27 5.36
CA SER A 40 -1.80 -5.51 4.90
C SER A 40 -2.85 -6.53 4.50
N GLU A 41 -3.90 -6.69 5.31
CA GLU A 41 -5.01 -7.60 5.07
C GLU A 41 -5.81 -7.19 3.82
N ARG A 42 -6.14 -5.89 3.70
CA ARG A 42 -6.86 -5.35 2.53
C ARG A 42 -6.04 -5.51 1.26
N ARG A 43 -4.73 -5.24 1.32
CA ARG A 43 -3.81 -5.48 0.19
C ARG A 43 -3.84 -6.94 -0.25
N ILE A 44 -3.78 -7.89 0.69
CA ILE A 44 -3.85 -9.33 0.37
C ILE A 44 -5.19 -9.68 -0.28
N ALA A 45 -6.31 -9.14 0.24
CA ALA A 45 -7.63 -9.36 -0.34
C ALA A 45 -7.70 -8.88 -1.80
N ILE A 46 -7.26 -7.64 -2.07
CA ILE A 46 -7.24 -7.05 -3.42
C ILE A 46 -6.34 -7.86 -4.37
N ILE A 47 -5.16 -8.28 -3.92
CA ILE A 47 -4.25 -9.10 -4.73
C ILE A 47 -4.93 -10.41 -5.16
N LYS A 48 -5.63 -11.08 -4.23
CA LYS A 48 -6.34 -12.33 -4.53
C LYS A 48 -7.54 -12.10 -5.44
N GLU A 49 -8.31 -11.05 -5.20
CA GLU A 49 -9.54 -10.72 -5.94
C GLU A 49 -9.24 -10.39 -7.40
N TYR A 50 -8.20 -9.58 -7.66
CA TYR A 50 -7.86 -9.09 -9.01
C TYR A 50 -6.68 -9.82 -9.66
N ASN A 51 -6.14 -10.86 -9.00
CA ASN A 51 -4.95 -11.59 -9.42
C ASN A 51 -3.76 -10.67 -9.76
N PHE A 52 -3.54 -9.64 -8.94
CA PHE A 52 -2.47 -8.69 -9.17
C PHE A 52 -1.09 -9.28 -8.86
N TYR A 53 -0.09 -8.83 -9.59
CA TYR A 53 1.30 -9.15 -9.29
C TYR A 53 1.67 -8.67 -7.87
N ASN A 54 2.11 -9.61 -7.03
CA ASN A 54 2.54 -9.34 -5.68
C ASN A 54 4.07 -9.35 -5.59
N GLN A 55 4.69 -8.16 -5.71
CA GLN A 55 6.14 -8.03 -5.60
C GLN A 55 6.66 -8.57 -4.26
N GLN A 56 7.62 -9.50 -4.32
CA GLN A 56 8.25 -10.12 -3.15
C GLN A 56 9.70 -9.66 -2.95
N TYR A 57 10.29 -9.02 -3.95
CA TYR A 57 11.65 -8.51 -3.93
C TYR A 57 11.62 -7.02 -4.28
N CYS A 58 12.09 -6.16 -3.38
CA CYS A 58 12.07 -4.70 -3.57
C CYS A 58 13.40 -4.13 -4.07
N GLY A 59 14.37 -4.97 -4.44
CA GLY A 59 15.69 -4.54 -4.90
C GLY A 59 16.74 -4.43 -3.79
N CYS A 60 16.36 -4.63 -2.52
CA CYS A 60 17.33 -4.68 -1.41
C CYS A 60 17.67 -6.12 -1.02
N GLU A 61 18.90 -6.33 -0.58
CA GLU A 61 19.39 -7.63 -0.09
C GLU A 61 18.51 -8.23 1.01
N PHE A 62 17.90 -7.40 1.86
CA PHE A 62 17.02 -7.85 2.94
C PHE A 62 15.70 -8.47 2.44
N SER A 63 15.27 -8.13 1.22
CA SER A 63 14.08 -8.71 0.59
C SER A 63 14.40 -9.88 -0.33
N MET A 64 15.69 -10.20 -0.52
CA MET A 64 16.12 -11.30 -1.37
C MET A 64 15.81 -12.62 -0.68
N ARG A 65 14.98 -13.45 -1.32
CA ARG A 65 14.71 -14.80 -0.82
C ARG A 65 15.93 -15.67 -1.14
N LYS A 66 16.46 -16.35 -0.12
CA LYS A 66 17.42 -17.42 -0.34
C LYS A 66 16.67 -18.56 -1.04
N GLU A 67 17.19 -19.04 -2.16
CA GLU A 67 16.71 -20.30 -2.73
C GLU A 67 16.87 -21.37 -1.66
N GLU A 68 15.77 -21.97 -1.22
CA GLU A 68 15.86 -23.25 -0.51
C GLU A 68 16.42 -24.24 -1.54
N LYS A 69 17.66 -24.67 -1.33
CA LYS A 69 18.15 -25.88 -1.99
C LYS A 69 17.17 -26.98 -1.61
N GLY A 70 16.43 -27.46 -2.60
CA GLY A 70 15.38 -28.46 -2.43
C GLY A 70 15.84 -29.61 -1.53
N GLY A 71 15.00 -29.91 -0.53
CA GLY A 71 14.90 -31.22 0.09
C GLY A 71 13.73 -31.97 -0.53
#